data_AF-A0A1S7LK90-F1
#
_entry.id   AF-A0A1S7LK90-F1
#
_cell.length_a   1.000
_cell.length_b   1.000
_cell.length_c   1.000
_cell.angle_alpha   90.00
_cell.angle_beta   90.00
_cell.angle_gamma   90.00
#
_symmetry.space_group_name_H-M   'P 1'
#
loop_
_entity.id
_entity.type
_entity.pdbx_description
1 polymer ?
#
loop_
_entity_poly.entity_id
_entity_poly.type
_entity_poly.pdbx_seq_one_letter_code
_entity_poly.pdbx_strand_id
1 'polypeptide(L)'
;MTLRPATHCLFFPQVIYAEGADDDRMVSRRIYGLLDLEVKSRVTLLEDDLDPRQLRKQIGEMDLFIGTRMHSNIFALSEGVKTLAIAYEPKTTGIMSGLHLQRYVCAMEELDLAWLKESYLTIVRDDDYLPILEAGLQHFRQQAISDLKKNYTVRHGQSITEQ
;
A
#
# COMPACT_ATOMS: atom_id res chain seq x y z
N MET A 1 -4.94 -31.14 -3.58
CA MET A 1 -5.29 -30.08 -2.61
C MET A 1 -3.98 -29.47 -2.14
N THR A 2 -3.42 -28.56 -2.93
CA THR A 2 -2.09 -27.99 -2.67
C THR A 2 -2.20 -27.08 -1.45
N LEU A 3 -1.55 -27.48 -0.36
CA LEU A 3 -1.40 -26.68 0.84
C LEU A 3 -0.81 -25.33 0.42
N ARG A 4 -1.54 -24.24 0.65
CA ARG A 4 -0.92 -22.91 0.59
C ARG A 4 0.23 -22.91 1.58
N PRO A 5 1.41 -22.37 1.25
CA PRO A 5 2.43 -22.12 2.27
C PRO A 5 1.79 -21.34 3.43
N ALA A 6 2.23 -21.62 4.65
CA ALA A 6 1.70 -20.95 5.82
C ALA A 6 1.89 -19.43 5.65
N THR A 7 0.79 -18.67 5.64
CA THR A 7 0.84 -17.21 5.55
C THR A 7 1.62 -16.66 6.74
N HIS A 8 2.65 -15.86 6.46
CA HIS A 8 3.39 -15.12 7.47
C HIS A 8 3.01 -13.64 7.37
N CYS A 9 2.68 -13.02 8.50
CA CYS A 9 2.29 -11.61 8.55
C CYS A 9 3.42 -10.76 9.15
N LEU A 10 3.79 -9.68 8.46
CA LEU A 10 4.77 -8.71 8.94
C LEU A 10 4.07 -7.38 9.24
N PHE A 11 4.23 -6.86 10.45
CA PHE A 11 3.78 -5.51 10.81
C PHE A 11 4.91 -4.52 10.56
N PHE A 12 4.67 -3.58 9.65
CA PHE A 12 5.61 -2.50 9.31
C PHE A 12 5.24 -1.20 10.04
N PRO A 13 6.17 -0.57 10.78
CA PRO A 13 5.97 0.78 11.25
C PRO A 13 6.31 1.78 10.13
N GLN A 14 5.32 2.55 9.68
CA GLN A 14 5.54 3.62 8.70
C GLN A 14 5.87 4.95 9.41
N VAL A 15 5.32 5.15 10.60
CA VAL A 15 5.57 6.31 11.46
C VAL A 15 6.10 5.83 12.80
N ILE A 16 7.25 6.38 13.19
CA ILE A 16 7.85 6.20 14.51
C ILE A 16 8.12 7.59 15.08
N TYR A 17 7.18 8.08 15.87
CA TYR A 17 7.32 9.36 16.56
C TYR A 17 6.91 9.22 18.03
N ALA A 18 7.84 8.65 18.81
CA ALA A 18 7.62 8.30 20.22
C ALA A 18 7.27 9.51 21.09
N GLU A 19 7.79 10.70 20.76
CA GLU A 19 7.53 11.94 21.53
C GLU A 19 6.11 12.49 21.34
N GLY A 20 5.45 12.19 20.22
CA GLY A 20 4.10 12.69 19.91
C GLY A 20 2.98 11.65 19.97
N ALA A 21 3.26 10.47 20.54
CA ALA A 21 2.34 9.33 20.58
C ALA A 21 1.86 8.81 19.19
N ASP A 22 2.53 9.20 18.11
CA ASP A 22 2.26 8.71 16.75
C ASP A 22 3.34 7.68 16.38
N ASP A 23 3.24 6.48 16.95
CA ASP A 23 4.19 5.38 16.75
C ASP A 23 3.44 4.08 16.46
N ASP A 24 3.54 3.62 15.22
CA ASP A 24 2.85 2.42 14.71
C ASP A 24 3.27 1.14 15.46
N ARG A 25 4.45 1.11 16.08
CA ARG A 25 4.94 -0.04 16.85
C ARG A 25 4.08 -0.27 18.10
N MET A 26 3.57 0.79 18.71
CA MET A 26 2.68 0.67 19.88
C MET A 26 1.40 -0.09 19.53
N VAL A 27 0.77 0.28 18.40
CA VAL A 27 -0.44 -0.39 17.92
C VAL A 27 -0.13 -1.82 17.49
N SER A 28 0.98 -2.04 16.79
CA SER A 28 1.43 -3.37 16.34
C SER A 28 1.65 -4.33 17.52
N ARG A 29 2.34 -3.88 18.58
CA ARG A 29 2.52 -4.68 19.81
C ARG A 29 1.21 -4.97 20.53
N ARG A 30 0.29 -4.00 20.57
CA ARG A 30 -1.04 -4.21 21.16
C ARG A 30 -1.83 -5.27 20.39
N ILE A 31 -1.85 -5.21 19.06
CA ILE A 31 -2.51 -6.22 18.22
C ILE A 31 -1.86 -7.58 18.45
N TYR A 32 -0.53 -7.65 18.38
CA TYR A 32 0.21 -8.89 18.63
C TYR A 32 -0.11 -9.49 20.00
N GLY A 33 -0.21 -8.67 21.05
CA GLY A 33 -0.57 -9.10 22.40
C GLY A 33 -1.89 -9.87 22.47
N LEU A 34 -2.87 -9.49 21.65
CA LEU A 34 -4.21 -10.09 21.57
C LEU A 34 -4.24 -11.42 20.81
N LEU A 35 -3.16 -11.80 20.12
CA LEU A 35 -3.12 -13.02 19.31
C LEU A 35 -2.81 -14.27 20.16
N ASP A 36 -3.42 -15.38 19.78
CA ASP A 36 -3.09 -16.71 20.31
C ASP A 36 -1.66 -17.12 19.95
N LEU A 37 -1.06 -17.99 20.77
CA LEU A 37 0.33 -18.43 20.61
C LEU A 37 0.60 -19.06 19.24
N GLU A 38 -0.36 -19.82 18.71
CA GLU A 38 -0.22 -20.44 17.39
C GLU A 38 -0.12 -19.39 16.27
N VAL A 39 -0.93 -18.33 16.35
CA VAL A 39 -0.93 -17.25 15.36
C VAL A 39 0.35 -16.43 15.49
N LYS A 40 0.80 -16.14 16.71
CA LYS A 40 2.05 -15.39 16.98
C LYS A 40 3.27 -15.99 16.29
N SER A 41 3.35 -17.33 16.18
CA SER A 41 4.45 -18.01 15.50
C SER A 41 4.61 -17.64 14.01
N ARG A 42 3.56 -17.07 13.41
CA ARG A 42 3.50 -16.63 12.00
C ARG A 42 3.42 -15.11 11.87
N VAL A 43 3.74 -14.37 12.93
CA VAL A 43 3.70 -12.90 12.94
C VAL A 43 5.05 -12.36 13.37
N THR A 44 5.59 -11.45 12.58
CA THR A 44 6.79 -10.68 12.93
C THR A 44 6.41 -9.21 13.10
N LEU A 45 6.93 -8.59 14.16
CA LEU A 45 6.86 -7.15 14.37
C LEU A 45 8.18 -6.55 13.95
N LEU A 46 8.16 -5.67 12.95
CA LEU A 46 9.33 -4.87 12.63
C LEU A 46 9.40 -3.71 13.62
N GLU A 47 10.54 -3.57 14.29
CA GLU A 47 10.74 -2.58 15.36
C GLU A 47 11.73 -1.47 14.97
N ASP A 48 12.48 -1.70 13.88
CA ASP A 48 13.52 -0.82 13.36
C ASP A 48 12.92 0.44 12.74
N ASP A 49 13.60 1.57 12.95
CA ASP A 49 13.31 2.83 12.26
C ASP A 49 14.01 2.86 10.91
N LEU A 50 13.29 2.34 9.92
CA LEU A 50 13.76 2.22 8.55
C LEU A 50 13.49 3.51 7.78
N ASP A 51 14.49 3.96 7.01
CA ASP A 51 14.28 5.09 6.12
C ASP A 51 13.27 4.73 5.00
N PRO A 52 12.61 5.72 4.38
CA PRO A 52 11.57 5.48 3.38
C PRO A 52 11.99 4.54 2.22
N ARG A 53 13.27 4.53 1.83
CA ARG A 53 13.76 3.63 0.77
C ARG A 53 13.84 2.19 1.25
N GLN A 54 14.24 1.98 2.50
CA GLN A 54 14.29 0.66 3.12
C GLN A 54 12.87 0.10 3.32
N LEU A 55 11.94 0.92 3.84
CA LEU A 55 10.53 0.55 3.97
C LEU A 55 9.94 0.15 2.62
N ARG A 56 10.12 1.00 1.60
CA ARG A 56 9.63 0.72 0.24
C ARG A 56 10.18 -0.60 -0.30
N LYS A 57 11.48 -0.84 -0.16
CA LYS A 57 12.12 -2.09 -0.60
C LYS A 57 11.51 -3.31 0.09
N GLN A 58 11.37 -3.29 1.41
CA GLN A 58 10.81 -4.43 2.14
C GLN A 58 9.34 -4.66 1.82
N ILE A 59 8.55 -3.58 1.69
CA ILE A 59 7.16 -3.67 1.25
C ILE A 59 7.09 -4.30 -0.15
N GLY A 60 8.02 -3.95 -1.06
CA GLY A 60 8.10 -4.51 -2.41
C GLY A 60 8.41 -6.01 -2.49
N GLU A 61 8.85 -6.63 -1.38
CA GLU A 61 9.10 -8.07 -1.29
C GLU A 61 7.85 -8.85 -0.80
N MET A 62 6.73 -8.17 -0.53
CA MET A 62 5.50 -8.79 -0.02
C MET A 62 4.58 -9.28 -1.15
N ASP A 63 3.88 -10.40 -0.91
CA ASP A 63 2.84 -10.89 -1.84
C ASP A 63 1.56 -10.04 -1.81
N LEU A 64 1.27 -9.44 -0.64
CA LEU A 64 0.08 -8.65 -0.34
C LEU A 64 0.40 -7.64 0.76
N PHE A 65 -0.07 -6.41 0.58
CA PHE A 65 0.01 -5.34 1.57
C PHE A 65 -1.39 -4.93 2.04
N ILE A 66 -1.57 -4.73 3.34
CA ILE A 66 -2.80 -4.21 3.94
C ILE A 66 -2.41 -2.99 4.78
N GLY A 67 -2.89 -1.80 4.39
CA GLY A 67 -2.38 -0.56 4.97
C GLY A 67 -3.45 0.50 5.23
N THR A 68 -3.34 1.13 6.40
CA THR A 68 -4.13 2.31 6.77
C THR A 68 -3.43 3.61 6.37
N ARG A 69 -2.10 3.67 6.49
CA ARG A 69 -1.29 4.84 6.16
C ARG A 69 -1.20 5.03 4.64
N MET A 70 -1.51 6.24 4.17
CA MET A 70 -1.48 6.55 2.73
C MET A 70 -0.10 6.29 2.10
N HIS A 71 0.99 6.68 2.76
CA HIS A 71 2.35 6.55 2.20
C HIS A 71 2.79 5.09 2.02
N SER A 72 2.44 4.21 2.96
CA SER A 72 2.79 2.79 2.82
C SER A 72 1.96 2.12 1.72
N ASN A 73 0.69 2.50 1.56
CA ASN A 73 -0.11 2.09 0.40
C ASN A 73 0.52 2.54 -0.92
N ILE A 74 0.98 3.80 -1.01
CA ILE A 74 1.70 4.31 -2.20
C ILE A 74 2.96 3.49 -2.47
N PHE A 75 3.75 3.16 -1.44
CA PHE A 75 4.94 2.34 -1.61
C PHE A 75 4.61 0.95 -2.17
N ALA A 76 3.65 0.25 -1.58
CA ALA A 76 3.19 -1.05 -2.05
C ALA A 76 2.71 -1.02 -3.51
N LEU A 77 1.82 -0.08 -3.84
CA LEU A 77 1.32 0.11 -5.19
C LEU A 77 2.47 0.40 -6.17
N SER A 78 3.42 1.26 -5.79
CA SER A 78 4.55 1.62 -6.65
C SER A 78 5.52 0.48 -6.95
N GLU A 79 5.54 -0.54 -6.09
CA GLU A 79 6.36 -1.75 -6.23
C GLU A 79 5.61 -2.92 -6.88
N GLY A 80 4.36 -2.71 -7.32
CA GLY A 80 3.57 -3.76 -7.94
C GLY A 80 3.04 -4.80 -6.94
N VAL A 81 2.86 -4.41 -5.67
CA VAL A 81 2.33 -5.29 -4.63
C VAL A 81 0.82 -5.18 -4.57
N LYS A 82 0.13 -6.33 -4.51
CA LYS A 82 -1.31 -6.37 -4.29
C LYS A 82 -1.64 -5.64 -2.99
N THR A 83 -2.52 -4.66 -3.03
CA THR A 83 -2.78 -3.76 -1.90
C THR A 83 -4.26 -3.68 -1.57
N LEU A 84 -4.61 -3.98 -0.31
CA LEU A 84 -5.89 -3.63 0.30
C LEU A 84 -5.70 -2.37 1.15
N ALA A 85 -6.37 -1.29 0.77
CA ALA A 85 -6.26 -0.03 1.46
C ALA A 85 -7.42 0.17 2.45
N ILE A 86 -7.09 0.64 3.66
CA ILE A 86 -8.07 1.07 4.65
C ILE A 86 -7.96 2.59 4.74
N ALA A 87 -8.96 3.29 4.23
CA ALA A 87 -8.95 4.75 4.08
C ALA A 87 -9.58 5.41 5.31
N TYR A 88 -8.76 6.03 6.15
CA TYR A 88 -9.25 7.02 7.13
C TYR A 88 -9.29 8.44 6.54
N GLU A 89 -8.61 8.66 5.41
CA GLU A 89 -8.62 9.92 4.66
C GLU A 89 -9.11 9.70 3.21
N PRO A 90 -9.88 10.65 2.62
CA PRO A 90 -10.39 10.53 1.25
C PRO A 90 -9.31 10.37 0.18
N LYS A 91 -8.09 10.83 0.45
CA LYS A 91 -6.95 10.74 -0.48
C LYS A 91 -6.60 9.28 -0.83
N THR A 92 -6.66 8.38 0.16
CA THR A 92 -6.40 6.95 -0.05
C THR A 92 -7.41 6.36 -1.03
N THR A 93 -8.69 6.67 -0.86
CA THR A 93 -9.75 6.26 -1.81
C THR A 93 -9.53 6.84 -3.20
N GLY A 94 -9.11 8.12 -3.28
CA GLY A 94 -8.78 8.79 -4.53
C GLY A 94 -7.65 8.11 -5.31
N ILE A 95 -6.56 7.76 -4.63
CA ILE A 95 -5.42 7.03 -5.23
C ILE A 95 -5.88 5.68 -5.79
N MET A 96 -6.59 4.89 -4.98
CA MET A 96 -7.07 3.57 -5.39
C MET A 96 -8.03 3.66 -6.58
N SER A 97 -8.93 4.63 -6.57
CA SER A 97 -9.87 4.87 -7.69
C SER A 97 -9.15 5.31 -8.97
N GLY A 98 -8.14 6.18 -8.84
CA GLY A 98 -7.31 6.63 -9.95
C GLY A 98 -6.50 5.51 -10.60
N LEU A 99 -6.22 4.43 -9.87
CA LEU A 99 -5.59 3.21 -10.37
C LEU A 99 -6.59 2.14 -10.81
N HIS A 100 -7.90 2.44 -10.83
CA HIS A 100 -8.99 1.49 -11.11
C HIS A 100 -9.10 0.33 -10.10
N LEU A 101 -8.66 0.57 -8.85
CA LEU A 101 -8.64 -0.39 -7.75
C LEU A 101 -9.67 -0.06 -6.66
N GLN A 102 -10.76 0.67 -6.98
CA GLN A 102 -11.79 1.09 -6.01
C GLN A 102 -12.47 -0.08 -5.26
N ARG A 103 -12.42 -1.29 -5.81
CA ARG A 103 -12.90 -2.51 -5.13
C ARG A 103 -12.05 -2.91 -3.93
N TYR A 104 -10.79 -2.47 -3.88
CA TYR A 104 -9.78 -2.88 -2.92
C TYR A 104 -9.48 -1.82 -1.86
N VAL A 105 -10.41 -0.88 -1.66
CA VAL A 105 -10.35 0.14 -0.62
C VAL A 105 -11.65 0.15 0.20
N CYS A 106 -11.52 0.29 1.52
CA CYS A 106 -12.63 0.42 2.45
C CYS A 106 -12.42 1.65 3.32
N ALA A 107 -13.47 2.41 3.61
CA ALA A 107 -13.40 3.46 4.62
C ALA A 107 -13.15 2.84 6.01
N MET A 108 -12.30 3.46 6.83
CA MET A 108 -11.93 2.91 8.14
C MET A 108 -13.16 2.73 9.05
N GLU A 109 -14.14 3.62 8.93
CA GLU A 109 -15.40 3.60 9.69
C GLU A 109 -16.34 2.47 9.28
N GLU A 110 -16.16 1.93 8.07
CA GLU A 110 -16.97 0.85 7.49
C GLU A 110 -16.26 -0.51 7.58
N LEU A 111 -15.00 -0.52 8.06
CA LEU A 111 -14.19 -1.73 8.11
C LEU A 111 -14.76 -2.72 9.13
N ASP A 112 -15.07 -3.92 8.64
CA ASP A 112 -15.39 -5.06 9.49
C ASP A 112 -14.62 -6.33 9.06
N LEU A 113 -14.80 -7.39 9.85
CA LEU A 113 -14.15 -8.67 9.59
C LEU A 113 -14.67 -9.36 8.32
N ALA A 114 -15.94 -9.14 7.96
CA ALA A 114 -16.54 -9.76 6.79
C ALA A 114 -15.92 -9.18 5.52
N TRP A 115 -15.89 -7.85 5.40
CA TRP A 115 -15.27 -7.15 4.30
C TRP A 115 -13.79 -7.51 4.15
N LEU A 116 -13.03 -7.52 5.25
CA LEU A 116 -11.60 -7.82 5.21
C LEU A 116 -11.34 -9.25 4.72
N LYS A 117 -12.12 -10.23 5.19
CA LYS A 117 -12.02 -11.62 4.75
C LYS A 117 -12.38 -11.79 3.28
N GLU A 118 -13.50 -11.20 2.85
CA GLU A 118 -13.95 -11.29 1.45
C GLU A 118 -12.97 -10.62 0.50
N SER A 119 -12.47 -9.44 0.87
CA SER A 119 -11.50 -8.69 0.09
C SER A 119 -10.17 -9.43 0.00
N TYR A 120 -9.69 -10.01 1.10
CA TYR A 120 -8.51 -10.88 1.10
C TYR A 120 -8.68 -12.08 0.16
N LEU A 121 -9.79 -12.82 0.29
CA LEU A 121 -10.04 -14.00 -0.56
C LEU A 121 -10.19 -13.65 -2.04
N THR A 122 -10.70 -12.45 -2.33
CA THR A 122 -10.84 -11.91 -3.69
C THR A 122 -9.46 -11.53 -4.25
N ILE A 123 -8.74 -10.63 -3.60
CA ILE A 123 -7.51 -10.05 -4.14
C ILE A 123 -6.42 -11.11 -4.38
N VAL A 124 -6.32 -12.12 -3.51
CA VAL A 124 -5.33 -13.20 -3.67
C VAL A 124 -5.59 -14.09 -4.89
N ARG A 125 -6.82 -14.10 -5.41
CA ARG A 125 -7.23 -14.87 -6.60
C ARG A 125 -7.45 -13.99 -7.84
N ASP A 126 -7.32 -12.68 -7.69
CA ASP A 126 -7.53 -11.74 -8.79
C ASP A 126 -6.25 -11.66 -9.64
N ASP A 127 -6.26 -12.36 -10.77
CA ASP A 127 -5.16 -12.37 -11.73
C ASP A 127 -5.12 -11.07 -12.56
N ASP A 128 -6.22 -10.30 -12.60
CA ASP A 128 -6.31 -9.03 -13.32
C ASP A 128 -5.77 -7.85 -12.51
N TYR A 129 -5.61 -7.99 -11.18
CA TYR A 129 -5.17 -6.92 -10.29
C TYR A 129 -3.85 -6.27 -10.75
N LEU A 130 -2.81 -7.09 -10.99
CA LEU A 130 -1.48 -6.59 -11.33
C LEU A 130 -1.45 -5.94 -12.73
N PRO A 131 -2.06 -6.53 -13.79
CA PRO A 131 -2.25 -5.85 -15.06
C PRO A 131 -2.97 -4.50 -14.95
N ILE A 132 -4.04 -4.42 -14.14
CA ILE A 132 -4.78 -3.17 -13.91
C ILE A 132 -3.90 -2.13 -13.21
N LEU A 133 -3.21 -2.53 -12.14
CA LEU A 133 -2.28 -1.67 -11.42
C LEU A 133 -1.18 -1.14 -12.34
N GLU A 134 -0.55 -2.02 -13.13
CA GLU A 134 0.51 -1.64 -14.06
C GLU A 134 0.02 -0.61 -15.08
N ALA A 135 -1.12 -0.85 -15.71
CA ALA A 135 -1.73 0.09 -16.67
C ALA A 135 -2.03 1.45 -16.01
N GLY A 136 -2.60 1.44 -14.80
CA GLY A 136 -2.87 2.65 -14.03
C GLY A 136 -1.59 3.44 -13.71
N LEU A 137 -0.54 2.76 -13.26
CA LEU A 137 0.76 3.39 -12.97
C LEU A 137 1.41 3.97 -14.23
N GLN A 138 1.36 3.25 -15.36
CA GLN A 138 1.86 3.74 -16.64
C GLN A 138 1.12 5.01 -17.06
N HIS A 139 -0.20 5.02 -16.91
CA HIS A 139 -1.03 6.20 -17.18
C HIS A 139 -0.61 7.41 -16.32
N PHE A 140 -0.47 7.23 -15.01
CA PHE A 140 0.00 8.30 -14.12
C PHE A 140 1.39 8.82 -14.48
N ARG A 141 2.33 7.93 -14.83
CA ARG A 141 3.67 8.33 -15.26
C ARG A 141 3.62 9.18 -16.53
N GLN A 142 2.80 8.79 -17.51
CA GLN A 142 2.62 9.55 -18.75
C GLN A 142 2.01 10.94 -18.49
N GLN A 143 0.99 11.02 -17.63
CA GLN A 143 0.39 12.30 -17.22
C GLN A 143 1.41 13.20 -16.54
N ALA A 144 2.16 12.67 -15.56
CA ALA A 144 3.17 13.44 -14.83
C ALA A 144 4.25 14.00 -15.77
N ILE A 145 4.74 13.20 -16.74
CA ILE A 145 5.70 13.66 -17.75
C ILE A 145 5.09 14.77 -18.62
N SER A 146 3.83 14.60 -19.06
CA SER A 146 3.12 15.60 -19.86
C SER A 146 2.98 16.93 -19.12
N ASP A 147 2.62 16.89 -17.85
CA ASP A 147 2.44 18.08 -17.02
C ASP A 147 3.77 18.78 -16.73
N LEU A 148 4.85 18.02 -16.51
CA LEU A 148 6.20 18.57 -16.41
C LEU A 148 6.63 19.27 -17.71
N LYS A 149 6.39 18.65 -18.87
CA LYS A 149 6.70 19.26 -20.19
C LYS A 149 5.90 20.55 -20.41
N LYS A 150 4.60 20.56 -20.10
CA LYS A 150 3.76 21.77 -20.18
C LYS A 150 4.26 22.88 -19.27
N ASN A 151 4.53 22.56 -18.00
CA ASN A 151 5.01 23.53 -17.02
C ASN A 151 6.39 24.10 -17.38
N TYR A 152 7.28 23.27 -17.96
CA TYR A 152 8.57 23.74 -18.47
C TYR A 152 8.39 24.70 -19.65
N THR A 153 7.55 24.33 -20.63
CA THR A 153 7.27 25.14 -21.83
C THR A 153 6.65 26.49 -21.47
N VAL A 154 5.70 26.50 -20.53
CA VAL A 154 5.07 27.75 -20.04
C VAL A 154 6.09 28.64 -19.32
N ARG A 155 7.04 28.05 -18.57
CA ARG A 155 8.05 28.82 -17.84
C ARG A 155 9.22 29.31 -18.70
N HIS A 156 9.55 28.65 -19.80
CA HIS A 156 10.77 28.91 -20.57
C HIS A 156 10.52 29.28 -22.05
N GLY A 157 9.27 29.35 -22.49
CA GLY A 157 8.91 29.91 -23.80
C GLY A 157 9.43 29.14 -25.03
N GLN A 158 9.95 27.92 -24.87
CA GLN A 158 10.38 27.08 -26.00
C GLN A 158 9.81 25.67 -25.90
N SER A 159 9.15 25.23 -26.97
CA SER A 159 8.72 23.85 -27.18
C SER A 159 9.92 22.98 -27.54
N ILE A 160 10.19 21.95 -26.73
CA ILE A 160 11.17 20.92 -27.08
C ILE A 160 10.59 20.14 -28.26
N THR A 161 11.08 20.43 -29.46
CA THR A 161 10.82 19.62 -30.64
C THR A 161 11.86 18.52 -30.62
N GLU A 162 11.43 17.27 -30.42
CA GLU A 162 12.31 16.10 -30.47
C GLU A 162 13.00 16.04 -31.85
N GLN A 163 14.33 16.08 -31.85
CA GLN A 163 15.20 15.57 -32.92
C GLN A 163 15.97 14.37 -32.36
#